data_AF-A0A346QYH9-F1
#
_entry.id   AF-A0A346QYH9-F1
#
_cell.length_a   1.000
_cell.length_b   1.000
_cell.length_c   1.000
_cell.angle_alpha   90.00
_cell.angle_beta   90.00
_cell.angle_gamma   90.00
#
_symmetry.space_group_name_H-M   'P 1'
#
loop_
_entity.id
_entity.type
_entity.pdbx_description
1 polymer ?
#
loop_
_entity_poly.entity_id
_entity_poly.type
_entity_poly.pdbx_seq_one_letter_code
_entity_poly.pdbx_strand_id
1 'polypeptide(L)'
;MIENLDGIVKAVPMKWLVIAAFALTGALAQRDMGWPGRIMTFVCGVLAAAVFCEPLLDLLSLSESWGHAVAGVLAVTGRNWVAFAIRASRDPLELADRVAAIIRGVRK
;
A
#
# COMPACT_ATOMS: atom_id res chain seq x y z
N MET A 1 -0.41 -33.42 12.51
CA MET A 1 -1.55 -32.48 12.48
C MET A 1 -1.39 -31.31 13.47
N ILE A 2 -0.63 -31.45 14.56
CA ILE A 2 -0.38 -30.37 15.55
C ILE A 2 0.76 -29.41 15.11
N GLU A 3 1.80 -29.88 14.42
CA GLU A 3 2.90 -29.02 13.91
C GLU A 3 2.45 -27.94 12.91
N ASN A 4 1.41 -28.20 12.12
CA ASN A 4 0.89 -27.20 11.17
C ASN A 4 0.18 -26.04 11.88
N LEU A 5 -0.36 -26.25 13.08
CA LEU A 5 -1.04 -25.19 13.82
C LEU A 5 -0.04 -24.13 14.32
N ASP A 6 1.13 -24.55 14.81
CA ASP A 6 2.15 -23.64 15.31
C ASP A 6 2.76 -22.77 14.21
N GLY A 7 2.91 -23.32 12.99
CA GLY A 7 3.36 -22.57 11.82
C GLY A 7 2.34 -21.50 11.39
N ILE A 8 1.06 -21.88 11.32
CA ILE A 8 -0.04 -20.97 10.96
C ILE A 8 -0.21 -19.86 12.01
N VAL A 9 -0.19 -20.20 13.30
CA VAL A 9 -0.35 -19.25 14.41
C VAL A 9 0.79 -18.23 14.48
N LYS A 10 2.01 -18.58 14.04
CA LYS A 10 3.14 -17.64 13.95
C LYS A 10 3.16 -16.83 12.64
N ALA A 11 2.67 -17.39 11.54
CA ALA A 11 2.66 -16.74 10.23
C ALA A 11 1.63 -15.60 10.14
N VAL A 12 0.45 -15.78 10.74
CA VAL A 12 -0.61 -14.75 10.78
C VAL A 12 -0.14 -13.44 11.42
N PRO A 13 0.42 -13.42 12.65
CA PRO A 13 0.91 -12.18 13.26
C PRO A 13 2.09 -11.58 12.51
N MET A 14 2.95 -12.39 11.89
CA MET A 14 4.07 -11.89 11.10
C MET A 14 3.60 -11.10 9.86
N LYS A 15 2.57 -11.59 9.14
CA LYS A 15 2.03 -10.88 7.97
C LYS A 15 1.49 -9.50 8.35
N TRP A 16 0.75 -9.42 9.45
CA TRP A 16 0.22 -8.14 9.95
C TRP A 16 1.32 -7.17 10.40
N LEU A 17 2.39 -7.67 11.01
CA LEU A 17 3.56 -6.85 11.36
C LEU A 17 4.24 -6.28 10.12
N VAL A 18 4.44 -7.09 9.07
CA VAL A 18 4.99 -6.62 7.78
C VAL A 18 4.10 -5.54 7.18
N ILE A 19 2.79 -5.77 7.10
CA ILE A 19 1.83 -4.79 6.58
C ILE A 19 1.92 -3.47 7.37
N ALA A 20 1.88 -3.55 8.70
CA ALA A 20 1.94 -2.38 9.57
C ALA A 20 3.27 -1.62 9.42
N ALA A 21 4.41 -2.33 9.37
CA ALA A 21 5.73 -1.70 9.23
C ALA A 21 5.88 -0.95 7.89
N PHE A 22 5.45 -1.55 6.79
CA PHE A 22 5.52 -0.91 5.47
C PHE A 22 4.51 0.24 5.32
N ALA A 23 3.29 0.08 5.83
CA ALA A 23 2.30 1.15 5.85
C ALA A 23 2.79 2.35 6.69
N LEU A 24 3.39 2.09 7.85
CA LEU A 24 3.89 3.12 8.76
C LEU A 24 5.07 3.89 8.17
N THR A 25 6.06 3.17 7.64
CA THR A 25 7.25 3.78 7.01
C THR A 25 6.83 4.75 5.92
N GLY A 26 5.85 4.37 5.11
CA GLY A 26 5.35 5.20 4.04
C GLY A 26 4.44 6.36 4.46
N ALA A 27 3.65 6.20 5.53
CA ALA A 27 2.88 7.29 6.11
C ALA A 27 3.79 8.37 6.70
N LEU A 28 4.89 7.98 7.33
CA LEU A 28 5.90 8.90 7.88
C LEU A 28 6.74 9.58 6.81
N ALA A 29 6.97 8.93 5.66
CA ALA A 29 7.73 9.49 4.54
C ALA A 29 7.02 10.68 3.85
N GLN A 30 5.72 10.87 4.06
CA GLN A 30 4.92 11.95 3.46
C GLN A 30 5.14 13.28 4.19
N ARG A 31 6.25 13.96 3.91
CA ARG A 31 6.66 15.21 4.57
C ARG A 31 5.69 16.38 4.35
N ASP A 32 5.09 16.40 3.17
CA ASP A 32 4.16 17.41 2.65
C ASP A 32 2.68 17.15 3.06
N MET A 33 2.42 16.08 3.83
CA MET A 33 1.10 15.83 4.44
C MET A 33 1.07 16.15 5.93
N GLY A 34 -0.04 16.76 6.36
CA GLY A 34 -0.40 16.89 7.77
C GLY A 34 -0.82 15.55 8.39
N TRP A 35 -0.89 15.53 9.73
CA TRP A 35 -1.23 14.32 10.50
C TRP A 35 -2.46 13.55 10.03
N PRO A 36 -3.61 14.20 9.71
CA PRO A 36 -4.78 13.47 9.21
C PRO A 36 -4.52 12.72 7.90
N GLY A 37 -3.75 13.33 6.98
CA GLY A 37 -3.40 12.71 5.70
C GLY A 37 -2.49 11.49 5.90
N ARG A 38 -1.54 11.58 6.85
CA ARG A 38 -0.65 10.46 7.21
C ARG A 38 -1.41 9.28 7.83
N ILE A 39 -2.38 9.56 8.69
CA ILE A 39 -3.24 8.53 9.28
C ILE A 39 -4.05 7.83 8.19
N MET A 40 -4.67 8.59 7.28
CA MET A 40 -5.42 8.02 6.16
C MET A 40 -4.53 7.17 5.24
N THR A 41 -3.32 7.62 4.93
CA THR A 41 -2.38 6.83 4.11
C THR A 41 -1.98 5.53 4.79
N PHE A 42 -1.75 5.56 6.11
CA PHE A 42 -1.48 4.36 6.89
C PHE A 42 -2.66 3.37 6.83
N VAL A 43 -3.86 3.83 7.21
CA VAL A 43 -5.07 3.00 7.27
C VAL A 43 -5.37 2.36 5.91
N CYS A 44 -5.33 3.15 4.83
CA CYS A 44 -5.59 2.62 3.50
C CYS A 44 -4.48 1.69 3.00
N GLY A 45 -3.22 1.91 3.37
CA GLY A 45 -2.14 0.95 3.10
C GLY A 45 -2.41 -0.40 3.77
N VAL A 46 -2.81 -0.39 5.04
CA VAL A 46 -3.17 -1.61 5.77
C VAL A 46 -4.38 -2.30 5.14
N LEU A 47 -5.45 -1.55 4.83
CA LEU A 47 -6.67 -2.11 4.22
C LEU A 47 -6.40 -2.68 2.83
N ALA A 48 -5.60 -2.01 2.00
CA ALA A 48 -5.24 -2.52 0.68
C ALA A 48 -4.52 -3.87 0.78
N ALA A 49 -3.55 -3.99 1.68
CA ALA A 49 -2.86 -5.25 1.90
C ALA A 49 -3.77 -6.33 2.51
N ALA A 50 -4.62 -5.96 3.47
CA ALA A 50 -5.55 -6.88 4.11
C ALA A 50 -6.57 -7.47 3.13
N VAL A 51 -7.10 -6.64 2.22
CA VAL A 51 -8.16 -7.03 1.29
C VAL A 51 -7.60 -7.71 0.04
N PHE A 52 -6.50 -7.21 -0.52
CA PHE A 52 -6.02 -7.65 -1.82
C PHE A 52 -4.91 -8.70 -1.78
N CYS A 53 -4.30 -8.99 -0.63
CA CYS A 53 -3.19 -9.95 -0.58
C CYS A 53 -3.60 -11.35 -1.01
N GLU A 54 -4.63 -11.95 -0.40
CA GLU A 54 -5.09 -13.30 -0.77
C GLU A 54 -5.61 -13.35 -2.22
N PRO A 55 -6.50 -12.42 -2.66
CA PRO A 55 -6.94 -12.41 -4.05
C PRO A 55 -5.81 -12.30 -5.08
N LEU A 56 -4.73 -11.57 -4.78
CA LEU A 56 -3.57 -11.46 -5.68
C LEU A 56 -2.73 -12.72 -5.72
N LEU A 57 -2.56 -13.39 -4.59
CA LEU A 57 -1.86 -14.68 -4.54
C LEU A 57 -2.61 -15.71 -5.38
N ASP A 58 -3.93 -15.79 -5.21
CA ASP A 58 -4.80 -16.70 -5.97
C ASP A 58 -4.80 -16.35 -7.46
N LEU A 59 -4.98 -15.08 -7.81
CA LEU A 59 -5.04 -14.61 -9.20
C LEU A 59 -3.75 -14.90 -9.96
N LEU A 60 -2.60 -14.76 -9.29
CA LEU A 60 -1.29 -14.99 -9.90
C LEU A 60 -0.78 -16.43 -9.70
N SER A 61 -1.58 -17.30 -9.07
CA SER A 61 -1.18 -18.67 -8.71
C SER A 61 0.17 -18.72 -7.98
N LEU A 62 0.42 -17.74 -7.10
CA LEU A 62 1.63 -17.66 -6.30
C LEU A 62 1.51 -18.54 -5.06
N SER A 63 2.60 -19.17 -4.65
CA SER A 63 2.65 -19.93 -3.40
C SER A 63 2.51 -19.00 -2.18
N GLU A 64 1.97 -19.52 -1.08
CA GLU A 64 1.83 -18.80 0.21
C GLU A 64 3.15 -18.17 0.70
N SER A 65 4.30 -18.71 0.31
CA SER A 65 5.62 -18.15 0.62
C SER A 65 5.80 -16.70 0.13
N TRP A 66 5.04 -16.27 -0.89
CA TRP A 66 5.05 -14.90 -1.40
C TRP A 66 4.14 -13.95 -0.61
N GLY A 67 3.32 -14.46 0.32
CA GLY A 67 2.29 -13.67 0.99
C GLY A 67 2.84 -12.46 1.74
N HIS A 68 4.00 -12.57 2.38
CA HIS A 68 4.63 -11.41 3.03
C HIS A 68 5.12 -10.36 2.04
N ALA A 69 5.67 -10.78 0.90
CA ALA A 69 6.15 -9.86 -0.14
C ALA A 69 4.97 -9.14 -0.81
N VAL A 70 3.93 -9.88 -1.20
CA VAL A 70 2.71 -9.32 -1.81
C VAL A 70 2.02 -8.34 -0.84
N ALA A 71 1.89 -8.73 0.43
CA ALA A 71 1.34 -7.86 1.47
C ALA A 71 2.14 -6.57 1.65
N GLY A 72 3.47 -6.63 1.66
CA GLY A 72 4.34 -5.45 1.75
C GLY A 72 4.19 -4.52 0.54
N VAL A 73 4.17 -5.08 -0.67
CA VAL A 73 3.97 -4.32 -1.91
C VAL A 73 2.60 -3.65 -1.93
N LEU A 74 1.54 -4.35 -1.51
CA LEU A 74 0.21 -3.79 -1.43
C LEU A 74 0.10 -2.68 -0.38
N ALA A 75 0.75 -2.84 0.78
CA ALA A 75 0.81 -1.80 1.80
C ALA A 75 1.46 -0.52 1.26
N VAL A 76 2.54 -0.67 0.48
CA VAL A 76 3.21 0.45 -0.19
C VAL A 76 2.39 1.04 -1.34
N THR A 77 1.66 0.20 -2.07
CA THR A 77 0.85 0.64 -3.21
C THR A 77 -0.39 1.41 -2.73
N GLY A 78 -1.13 0.86 -1.75
CA GLY A 78 -2.31 1.50 -1.17
C GLY A 78 -2.03 2.89 -0.60
N ARG A 79 -0.90 3.08 0.10
CA ARG A 79 -0.50 4.42 0.56
C ARG A 79 -0.19 5.39 -0.59
N ASN A 80 0.43 4.93 -1.69
CA ASN A 80 0.80 5.80 -2.79
C ASN A 80 -0.45 6.28 -3.54
N TRP A 81 -1.45 5.41 -3.68
CA TRP A 81 -2.75 5.77 -4.24
C TRP A 81 -3.47 6.80 -3.39
N VAL A 82 -3.49 6.65 -2.06
CA VAL A 82 -4.12 7.65 -1.19
C VAL A 82 -3.35 8.97 -1.19
N ALA A 83 -2.03 8.91 -1.21
CA ALA A 83 -1.21 10.11 -1.35
C ALA A 83 -1.53 10.88 -2.64
N PHE A 84 -1.63 10.14 -3.75
CA PHE A 84 -2.05 10.68 -5.04
C PHE A 84 -3.46 11.26 -4.96
N ALA A 85 -4.43 10.52 -4.43
CA ALA A 85 -5.81 10.96 -4.31
C ALA A 85 -5.95 12.25 -3.48
N ILE A 86 -5.28 12.33 -2.33
CA ILE A 86 -5.31 13.55 -1.49
C ILE A 86 -4.68 14.74 -2.22
N ARG A 87 -3.56 14.53 -2.94
CA ARG A 87 -2.94 15.60 -3.74
C ARG A 87 -3.84 16.04 -4.90
N ALA A 88 -4.40 15.09 -5.62
CA ALA A 88 -5.35 15.32 -6.70
C ALA A 88 -6.59 16.10 -6.22
N SER A 89 -7.10 15.77 -5.04
CA SER A 89 -8.26 16.45 -4.45
C SER A 89 -7.96 17.87 -3.97
N ARG A 90 -6.71 18.20 -3.68
CA ARG A 90 -6.31 19.56 -3.25
C ARG A 90 -6.16 20.52 -4.42
N ASP A 91 -5.57 20.06 -5.52
CA ASP A 91 -5.43 20.86 -6.74
C ASP A 91 -5.64 19.98 -8.00
N PRO A 92 -6.91 19.77 -8.40
CA PRO A 92 -7.23 18.91 -9.53
C PRO A 92 -6.81 19.51 -10.87
N LEU A 93 -6.78 20.85 -10.98
CA LEU A 93 -6.41 21.54 -12.22
C LEU A 93 -4.91 21.48 -12.46
N GLU A 94 -4.09 21.74 -11.42
CA GLU A 94 -2.64 21.62 -11.53
C GLU A 94 -2.22 20.17 -11.87
N LEU A 95 -2.92 19.18 -11.31
CA LEU A 95 -2.68 17.78 -11.66
C LEU A 95 -2.99 17.50 -13.14
N ALA A 96 -4.12 17.97 -13.64
CA ALA A 96 -4.52 17.78 -15.04
C ALA A 96 -3.49 18.42 -16.00
N ASP A 97 -3.02 19.63 -15.68
CA ASP A 97 -1.98 20.31 -16.46
C ASP A 97 -0.64 19.55 -16.45
N ARG A 98 -0.23 19.02 -15.29
CA ARG A 98 0.97 18.19 -15.17
C ARG A 98 0.84 16.90 -15.99
N VAL A 99 -0.32 16.23 -15.95
CA VAL A 99 -0.58 15.02 -16.73
C VAL A 99 -0.58 15.33 -18.23
N ALA A 100 -1.26 16.40 -18.65
CA ALA A 100 -1.27 16.84 -20.05
C ALA A 100 0.14 17.20 -20.55
N ALA A 101 0.96 17.86 -19.73
CA ALA A 101 2.35 18.16 -20.06
C ALA A 101 3.19 16.88 -20.25
N ILE A 102 3.04 15.89 -19.38
CA ILE A 102 3.70 14.58 -19.51
C ILE A 102 3.29 13.88 -20.80
N ILE A 103 1.99 13.83 -21.10
CA ILE A 103 1.46 13.20 -22.33
C ILE A 103 1.99 13.90 -23.58
N ARG A 104 2.11 15.23 -23.54
CA ARG A 104 2.68 16.03 -24.63
C ARG A 104 4.21 15.94 -24.71
N GLY A 105 4.86 15.19 -23.84
CA GLY A 105 6.32 15.04 -23.81
C GLY A 105 7.06 16.29 -23.33
N VAL A 106 6.36 17.26 -22.74
CA VAL A 106 6.96 18.50 -22.23
C VAL A 106 7.61 18.20 -20.88
N ARG A 107 8.93 17.99 -20.88
CA ARG A 107 9.72 17.94 -19.64
C ARG A 107 9.86 19.36 -19.08
N LYS A 108 9.35 19.58 -17.86
CA LYS A 108 9.77 20.70 -17.01
C LYS A 108 11.10 20.36 -16.35
#